data_AF-A0A6I9U3I0-F1
#
_entry.id   AF-A0A6I9U3I0-F1
#
_cell.length_a   1.000
_cell.length_b   1.000
_cell.length_c   1.000
_cell.angle_alpha   90.00
_cell.angle_beta   90.00
_cell.angle_gamma   90.00
#
_symmetry.space_group_name_H-M   'P 1'
#
loop_
_entity.id
_entity.type
_entity.pdbx_description
1 polymer ?
#
loop_
_entity_poly.entity_id
_entity_poly.type
_entity_poly.pdbx_seq_one_letter_code
_entity_poly.pdbx_strand_id
1 'polypeptide(L)'
;MFDSLRLSSVKPNIFSTLTFALIILVIIFADSIISNASLHFDAFEDVSSSHHHQLQTHHTAPQLKITASEKERILQPDNKIKSEELGLFEPSDLARRFDSRVREFFSRYQCEVRVFMTWISPVDSFGEREFFGLESLFRTNPTSCLIILSTTMDSRQGKTILQPLISRGFRVRAMSPDLWVLFNNTPAQGWLNDIKNGNKDPGEIPLAQNLSNLIRLAALYKYGGVYFDTDFIILKDFSALRNVIGAQSIDVNGNWTRLNNAVLIFDKNHPLVYMFMEEFASTFDGNRWGHNGPYLVSRVVNRVAKAGQFNFTVLPPMAFYPVDWTRVGGFFIRPGDQVGARWVEAKIRQLSGATYGVHLWNKQSSRFKIEEGSIIGRLISDNCVICSMPNSSTS
;
A
#
# COMPACT_ATOMS: atom_id res chain seq x y z
N MET A 1 1.31 71.81 -33.12
CA MET A 1 2.64 72.34 -33.41
C MET A 1 3.62 71.45 -32.66
N PHE A 2 4.35 70.64 -33.41
CA PHE A 2 5.23 69.58 -32.90
C PHE A 2 6.47 70.19 -32.25
N ASP A 3 6.88 69.65 -31.11
CA ASP A 3 8.29 69.60 -30.74
C ASP A 3 8.63 68.23 -30.15
N SER A 4 9.67 67.63 -30.74
CA SER A 4 10.12 66.26 -30.53
C SER A 4 11.08 66.17 -29.35
N LEU A 5 10.94 65.13 -28.51
CA LEU A 5 12.02 64.63 -27.67
C LEU A 5 12.39 63.21 -28.11
N ARG A 6 13.58 63.10 -28.69
CA ARG A 6 14.23 61.86 -29.14
C ARG A 6 14.52 60.95 -27.95
N LEU A 7 14.06 59.70 -28.04
CA LEU A 7 14.55 58.57 -27.27
C LEU A 7 16.04 58.32 -27.58
N SER A 8 16.89 58.28 -26.55
CA SER A 8 18.23 57.68 -26.64
C SER A 8 18.16 56.20 -26.27
N SER A 9 18.57 55.34 -27.21
CA SER A 9 18.63 53.88 -27.05
C SER A 9 19.65 53.46 -25.99
N VAL A 10 19.20 52.78 -24.94
CA VAL A 10 20.08 52.06 -24.02
C VAL A 10 20.62 50.82 -24.75
N LYS A 11 21.94 50.79 -24.99
CA LYS A 11 22.64 49.63 -25.56
C LYS A 11 22.68 48.51 -24.51
N PRO A 12 22.24 47.28 -24.83
CA PRO A 12 22.35 46.17 -23.90
C PRO A 12 23.81 45.71 -23.78
N ASN A 13 24.25 45.48 -22.53
CA ASN A 13 25.58 44.94 -22.23
C ASN A 13 25.68 43.48 -22.69
N ILE A 14 26.30 43.28 -23.86
CA ILE A 14 26.50 41.98 -24.52
C ILE A 14 27.26 40.97 -23.65
N PHE A 15 28.05 41.42 -22.67
CA PHE A 15 28.78 40.55 -21.74
C PHE A 15 27.90 39.89 -20.65
N SER A 16 26.74 40.48 -20.32
CA SER A 16 25.83 39.93 -19.30
C SER A 16 24.87 38.87 -19.88
N THR A 17 24.61 38.90 -21.18
CA THR A 17 23.74 37.93 -21.85
C THR A 17 24.50 36.65 -22.25
N LEU A 18 25.78 36.76 -22.59
CA LEU A 18 26.65 35.61 -22.88
C LEU A 18 26.88 34.71 -21.66
N THR A 19 26.92 35.29 -20.45
CA THR A 19 27.09 34.54 -19.19
C THR A 19 25.81 33.82 -18.75
N PHE A 20 24.63 34.42 -18.96
CA PHE A 20 23.35 33.76 -18.68
C PHE A 20 23.03 32.62 -19.67
N ALA A 21 23.40 32.77 -20.95
CA ALA A 21 23.23 31.72 -21.94
C ALA A 21 24.13 30.50 -21.64
N LEU A 22 25.36 30.71 -21.13
CA LEU A 22 26.28 29.63 -20.76
C LEU A 22 25.75 28.80 -19.56
N ILE A 23 25.12 29.46 -18.58
CA ILE A 23 24.54 28.79 -17.39
C ILE A 23 23.31 27.95 -17.76
N ILE A 24 22.45 28.44 -18.65
CA ILE A 24 21.30 27.67 -19.15
C ILE A 24 21.77 26.48 -19.99
N LEU A 25 22.83 26.62 -20.78
CA LEU A 25 23.37 25.53 -21.59
C LEU A 25 24.02 24.43 -20.74
N VAL A 26 24.65 24.76 -19.60
CA VAL A 26 25.20 23.80 -18.64
C VAL A 26 24.11 23.05 -17.86
N ILE A 27 22.99 23.70 -17.50
CA ILE A 27 21.86 23.03 -16.84
C ILE A 27 21.15 22.06 -17.81
N ILE A 28 20.96 22.45 -19.07
CA ILE A 28 20.34 21.59 -20.10
C ILE A 28 21.25 20.39 -20.46
N PHE A 29 22.58 20.57 -20.49
CA PHE A 29 23.51 19.45 -20.72
C PHE A 29 23.65 18.51 -19.52
N ALA A 30 23.55 19.01 -18.28
CA ALA A 30 23.54 18.15 -17.09
C ALA A 30 22.27 17.28 -17.01
N ASP A 31 21.11 17.83 -17.38
CA ASP A 31 19.86 17.05 -17.50
C ASP A 31 19.93 16.05 -18.67
N SER A 32 20.69 16.34 -19.73
CA SER A 32 20.86 15.42 -20.87
C SER A 32 21.87 14.28 -20.63
N ILE A 33 22.87 14.47 -19.76
CA ILE A 33 23.87 13.44 -19.42
C ILE A 33 23.31 12.43 -18.40
N ILE A 34 22.41 12.85 -17.50
CA ILE A 34 21.74 11.93 -16.55
C ILE A 34 20.64 11.11 -17.28
N SER A 35 20.08 11.64 -18.37
CA SER A 35 19.08 10.94 -19.20
C SER A 35 19.63 9.88 -20.17
N ASN A 36 20.92 9.51 -20.16
CA ASN A 36 21.43 8.44 -21.04
C ASN A 36 22.22 7.31 -20.37
N ALA A 37 22.27 7.25 -19.04
CA ALA A 37 22.78 6.06 -18.33
C ALA A 37 21.66 5.01 -18.19
N SER A 38 21.16 4.53 -19.33
CA SER A 38 20.49 3.25 -19.42
C SER A 38 21.58 2.19 -19.39
N LEU A 39 21.71 1.44 -18.29
CA LEU A 39 22.47 0.20 -18.29
C LEU A 39 21.62 -0.93 -17.74
N HIS A 40 21.72 -2.01 -18.51
CA HIS A 40 20.97 -3.23 -18.41
C HIS A 40 21.01 -3.86 -17.01
N PHE A 41 19.86 -4.46 -16.72
CA PHE A 41 19.59 -5.35 -15.62
C PHE A 41 20.34 -6.67 -15.86
N ASP A 42 21.29 -7.02 -15.00
CA ASP A 42 21.79 -8.39 -14.89
C ASP A 42 21.47 -8.94 -13.50
N ALA A 43 20.86 -10.12 -13.53
CA ALA A 43 20.44 -10.90 -12.40
C ALA A 43 21.65 -11.34 -11.56
N PHE A 44 21.57 -11.14 -10.24
CA PHE A 44 22.46 -11.82 -9.30
C PHE A 44 21.97 -13.26 -9.12
N GLU A 45 22.56 -14.17 -9.89
CA GLU A 45 22.68 -15.58 -9.52
C GLU A 45 23.74 -15.72 -8.41
N ASP A 46 23.33 -16.38 -7.34
CA ASP A 46 24.17 -16.75 -6.21
C ASP A 46 24.99 -17.99 -6.61
N VAL A 47 26.26 -17.80 -6.98
CA VAL A 47 27.20 -18.90 -7.26
C VAL A 47 28.23 -18.99 -6.15
N SER A 48 28.12 -20.06 -5.38
CA SER A 48 29.10 -20.48 -4.37
C SER A 48 30.51 -20.59 -4.96
N SER A 49 31.49 -19.95 -4.33
CA SER A 49 32.90 -20.22 -4.65
C SER A 49 33.36 -21.49 -3.95
N SER A 50 33.69 -22.50 -4.76
CA SER A 50 34.45 -23.68 -4.36
C SER A 50 35.89 -23.28 -4.01
N HIS A 51 36.34 -23.59 -2.80
CA HIS A 51 37.75 -23.81 -2.51
C HIS A 51 37.96 -25.27 -2.15
N HIS A 52 38.58 -25.99 -3.08
CA HIS A 52 39.14 -27.31 -2.86
C HIS A 52 40.35 -27.20 -1.93
N HIS A 53 40.27 -27.79 -0.74
CA HIS A 53 41.40 -28.48 -0.14
C HIS A 53 40.97 -29.91 0.17
N GLN A 54 41.71 -30.85 -0.43
CA GLN A 54 41.57 -32.29 -0.22
C GLN A 54 41.89 -32.66 1.23
N LEU A 55 41.04 -33.47 1.85
CA LEU A 55 41.48 -34.51 2.76
C LEU A 55 40.51 -35.70 2.65
N GLN A 56 41.05 -36.88 2.37
CA GLN A 56 40.35 -38.15 2.23
C GLN A 56 39.72 -38.59 3.56
N THR A 57 38.58 -39.27 3.51
CA THR A 57 38.42 -40.63 4.07
C THR A 57 37.08 -41.25 3.63
N HIS A 58 37.16 -42.54 3.34
CA HIS A 58 36.12 -43.44 2.86
C HIS A 58 34.89 -43.51 3.77
N HIS A 59 33.69 -43.73 3.21
CA HIS A 59 32.75 -44.77 3.68
C HIS A 59 31.64 -45.01 2.64
N THR A 60 31.45 -46.28 2.32
CA THR A 60 30.52 -46.88 1.35
C THR A 60 29.11 -47.01 1.93
N ALA A 61 28.06 -46.71 1.15
CA ALA A 61 26.68 -47.15 1.44
C ALA A 61 25.89 -47.37 0.13
N PRO A 62 24.95 -48.34 0.08
CA PRO A 62 24.59 -49.05 -1.15
C PRO A 62 23.41 -48.43 -1.91
N GLN A 63 23.41 -48.61 -3.23
CA GLN A 63 22.27 -48.33 -4.11
C GLN A 63 21.10 -49.27 -3.81
N LEU A 64 19.93 -48.68 -3.48
CA LEU A 64 18.66 -49.40 -3.36
C LEU A 64 17.94 -49.38 -4.72
N LYS A 65 17.78 -50.56 -5.33
CA LYS A 65 16.95 -50.78 -6.52
C LYS A 65 15.47 -50.67 -6.13
N ILE A 66 14.73 -49.73 -6.72
CA ILE A 66 13.27 -49.67 -6.62
C ILE A 66 12.69 -50.51 -7.75
N THR A 67 12.01 -51.60 -7.37
CA THR A 67 11.25 -52.48 -8.26
C THR A 67 9.92 -51.82 -8.68
N ALA A 68 9.56 -52.01 -9.94
CA ALA A 68 8.34 -51.51 -10.55
C ALA A 68 7.08 -52.06 -9.85
N SER A 69 6.47 -51.26 -8.96
CA SER A 69 5.19 -51.54 -8.31
C SER A 69 4.52 -50.24 -7.79
N GLU A 70 4.58 -49.16 -8.57
CA GLU A 70 3.85 -47.90 -8.27
C GLU A 70 3.20 -47.32 -9.54
N LYS A 71 2.49 -48.17 -10.29
CA LYS A 71 1.47 -47.67 -11.23
C LYS A 71 0.13 -47.65 -10.49
N GLU A 72 -0.56 -46.52 -10.62
CA GLU A 72 -1.83 -46.16 -9.97
C GLU A 72 -1.74 -45.51 -8.58
N ARG A 73 -1.04 -44.37 -8.50
CA ARG A 73 -1.60 -43.21 -7.79
C ARG A 73 -2.12 -42.24 -8.84
N ILE A 74 -3.44 -42.03 -8.78
CA ILE A 74 -4.20 -40.99 -9.48
C ILE A 74 -3.38 -39.69 -9.44
N LEU A 75 -3.01 -39.16 -10.62
CA LEU A 75 -2.46 -37.81 -10.74
C LEU A 75 -3.51 -36.82 -10.23
N GLN A 76 -3.40 -36.42 -8.98
CA GLN A 76 -3.92 -35.11 -8.57
C GLN A 76 -2.98 -34.09 -9.22
N PRO A 77 -3.50 -33.05 -9.89
CA PRO A 77 -2.63 -31.99 -10.41
C PRO A 77 -1.88 -31.40 -9.22
N ASP A 78 -0.54 -31.35 -9.33
CA ASP A 78 0.33 -30.77 -8.30
C ASP A 78 -0.24 -29.42 -7.89
N ASN A 79 -0.75 -29.34 -6.67
CA ASN A 79 -1.35 -28.12 -6.16
C ASN A 79 -0.20 -27.11 -6.02
N LYS A 80 -0.10 -26.17 -6.97
CA LYS A 80 1.01 -25.20 -7.07
C LYS A 80 1.05 -24.20 -5.90
N ILE A 81 0.02 -24.19 -5.05
CA ILE A 81 0.01 -23.39 -3.82
C ILE A 81 0.97 -24.04 -2.81
N LYS A 82 1.86 -23.23 -2.24
CA LYS A 82 2.75 -23.69 -1.17
C LYS A 82 1.91 -24.22 0.00
N SER A 83 2.30 -25.32 0.61
CA SER A 83 1.53 -25.95 1.71
C SER A 83 1.20 -24.98 2.85
N GLU A 84 2.11 -24.04 3.14
CA GLU A 84 1.94 -22.97 4.13
C GLU A 84 0.84 -21.95 3.77
N GLU A 85 0.55 -21.76 2.47
CA GLU A 85 -0.44 -20.82 1.97
C GLU A 85 -1.85 -21.44 1.85
N LEU A 86 -1.98 -22.77 1.90
CA LEU A 86 -3.28 -23.45 1.89
C LEU A 86 -4.17 -23.02 3.07
N GLY A 87 -3.55 -22.74 4.22
CA GLY A 87 -4.24 -22.26 5.42
C GLY A 87 -4.96 -20.91 5.24
N LEU A 88 -4.64 -20.14 4.19
CA LEU A 88 -5.32 -18.88 3.88
C LEU A 88 -6.78 -19.07 3.47
N PHE A 89 -7.14 -20.26 2.96
CA PHE A 89 -8.46 -20.55 2.42
C PHE A 89 -9.36 -21.37 3.36
N GLU A 90 -8.83 -21.79 4.50
CA GLU A 90 -9.54 -22.65 5.44
C GLU A 90 -10.33 -21.81 6.44
N PRO A 91 -11.68 -21.89 6.44
CA PRO A 91 -12.50 -21.07 7.31
C PRO A 91 -12.42 -21.55 8.76
N SER A 92 -12.10 -20.64 9.68
CA SER A 92 -12.25 -20.89 11.13
C SER A 92 -13.73 -20.87 11.54
N ASP A 93 -14.06 -21.44 12.71
CA ASP A 93 -15.42 -21.35 13.27
C ASP A 93 -15.86 -19.89 13.46
N LEU A 94 -14.91 -19.00 13.79
CA LEU A 94 -15.12 -17.56 13.88
C LEU A 94 -15.40 -16.91 12.52
N ALA A 95 -14.81 -17.44 11.45
CA ALA A 95 -15.02 -16.98 10.08
C ALA A 95 -16.45 -17.29 9.59
N ARG A 96 -17.04 -18.44 9.96
CA ARG A 96 -18.43 -18.77 9.57
C ARG A 96 -19.46 -17.73 10.02
N ARG A 97 -19.17 -16.97 11.07
CA ARG A 97 -20.02 -15.87 11.58
C ARG A 97 -19.57 -14.48 11.10
N PHE A 98 -18.61 -14.39 10.19
CA PHE A 98 -17.97 -13.14 9.76
C PHE A 98 -18.96 -12.05 9.35
N ASP A 99 -19.86 -12.32 8.39
CA ASP A 99 -20.82 -11.31 7.91
C ASP A 99 -21.73 -10.80 9.04
N SER A 100 -22.23 -11.69 9.89
CA SER A 100 -23.05 -11.29 11.05
C SER A 100 -22.27 -10.41 12.05
N ARG A 101 -21.00 -10.75 12.33
CA ARG A 101 -20.12 -9.98 13.24
C ARG A 101 -19.80 -8.60 12.69
N VAL A 102 -19.56 -8.49 11.38
CA VAL A 102 -19.31 -7.20 10.71
C VAL A 102 -20.55 -6.30 10.83
N ARG A 103 -21.74 -6.84 10.53
CA ARG A 103 -23.00 -6.09 10.61
C ARG A 103 -23.33 -5.66 12.04
N GLU A 104 -23.18 -6.56 13.01
CA GLU A 104 -23.40 -6.27 14.43
C GLU A 104 -22.47 -5.17 14.91
N PHE A 105 -21.19 -5.21 14.52
CA PHE A 105 -20.23 -4.19 14.91
C PHE A 105 -20.62 -2.81 14.37
N PHE A 106 -20.92 -2.70 13.08
CA PHE A 106 -21.30 -1.40 12.51
C PHE A 106 -22.67 -0.89 12.97
N SER A 107 -23.64 -1.78 13.23
CA SER A 107 -24.96 -1.38 13.72
C SER A 107 -24.92 -0.89 15.17
N ARG A 108 -24.10 -1.53 16.02
CA ARG A 108 -23.97 -1.20 17.44
C ARG A 108 -23.45 0.22 17.69
N TYR A 109 -22.55 0.72 16.84
CA TYR A 109 -21.80 1.96 17.12
C TYR A 109 -22.21 3.15 16.26
N GLN A 110 -23.15 3.01 15.31
CA GLN A 110 -23.58 4.08 14.40
C GLN A 110 -22.39 4.85 13.80
N CYS A 111 -21.47 4.11 13.20
CA CYS A 111 -20.19 4.60 12.74
C CYS A 111 -20.37 5.63 11.60
N GLU A 112 -19.78 6.82 11.77
CA GLU A 112 -19.78 7.87 10.74
C GLU A 112 -19.00 7.42 9.49
N VAL A 113 -17.83 6.81 9.72
CA VAL A 113 -17.01 6.19 8.68
C VAL A 113 -16.77 4.72 9.04
N ARG A 114 -17.05 3.83 8.08
CA ARG A 114 -16.70 2.41 8.15
C ARG A 114 -15.34 2.21 7.51
N VAL A 115 -14.40 1.65 8.25
CA VAL A 115 -13.01 1.53 7.83
C VAL A 115 -12.59 0.07 7.86
N PHE A 116 -11.84 -0.35 6.84
CA PHE A 116 -11.24 -1.66 6.72
C PHE A 116 -9.73 -1.56 6.52
N MET A 117 -9.01 -2.48 7.14
CA MET A 117 -7.61 -2.83 6.85
C MET A 117 -7.50 -4.33 6.63
N THR A 118 -6.42 -4.78 6.02
CA THR A 118 -6.11 -6.22 5.90
C THR A 118 -4.78 -6.53 6.58
N TRP A 119 -4.74 -7.59 7.39
CA TRP A 119 -3.50 -8.12 7.97
C TRP A 119 -3.47 -9.64 7.87
N ILE A 120 -2.64 -10.18 6.98
CA ILE A 120 -2.53 -11.63 6.72
C ILE A 120 -1.29 -12.24 7.40
N SER A 121 -0.33 -11.41 7.83
CA SER A 121 0.90 -11.84 8.49
C SER A 121 0.66 -12.38 9.90
N PRO A 122 1.65 -13.05 10.53
CA PRO A 122 1.57 -13.43 11.94
C PRO A 122 1.22 -12.26 12.86
N VAL A 123 0.54 -12.56 13.97
CA VAL A 123 0.12 -11.54 14.93
C VAL A 123 1.31 -10.87 15.62
N ASP A 124 2.40 -11.60 15.83
CA ASP A 124 3.66 -11.08 16.43
C ASP A 124 4.37 -10.04 15.54
N SER A 125 4.05 -10.03 14.24
CA SER A 125 4.62 -9.06 13.31
C SER A 125 3.82 -7.76 13.23
N PHE A 126 2.66 -7.65 13.90
CA PHE A 126 1.89 -6.41 13.96
C PHE A 126 2.53 -5.51 15.01
N GLY A 127 3.44 -4.63 14.55
CA GLY A 127 4.29 -3.84 15.43
C GLY A 127 3.82 -2.39 15.60
N GLU A 128 4.71 -1.58 16.18
CA GLU A 128 4.47 -0.16 16.40
C GLU A 128 4.19 0.60 15.09
N ARG A 129 4.87 0.24 14.01
CA ARG A 129 4.72 0.89 12.69
C ARG A 129 3.30 0.79 12.17
N GLU A 130 2.71 -0.39 12.24
CA GLU A 130 1.32 -0.63 11.83
C GLU A 130 0.34 -0.01 12.83
N PHE A 131 0.70 -0.01 14.11
CA PHE A 131 -0.13 0.57 15.16
C PHE A 131 -0.33 2.08 14.98
N PHE A 132 0.67 2.81 14.49
CA PHE A 132 0.55 4.24 14.20
C PHE A 132 -0.53 4.56 13.16
N GLY A 133 -0.81 3.63 12.23
CA GLY A 133 -1.94 3.79 11.30
C GLY A 133 -3.29 3.78 12.02
N LEU A 134 -3.42 2.98 13.09
CA LEU A 134 -4.62 2.97 13.93
C LEU A 134 -4.74 4.26 14.73
N GLU A 135 -3.65 4.72 15.34
CA GLU A 135 -3.65 5.94 16.16
C GLU A 135 -3.99 7.17 15.34
N SER A 136 -3.32 7.34 14.21
CA SER A 136 -3.54 8.48 13.32
C SER A 136 -4.95 8.48 12.73
N LEU A 137 -5.53 7.31 12.44
CA LEU A 137 -6.94 7.19 12.08
C LEU A 137 -7.84 7.71 13.20
N PHE A 138 -7.69 7.20 14.43
CA PHE A 138 -8.58 7.57 15.53
C PHE A 138 -8.37 8.98 16.05
N ARG A 139 -7.19 9.58 15.81
CA ARG A 139 -6.94 11.00 16.05
C ARG A 139 -7.80 11.90 15.17
N THR A 140 -7.95 11.53 13.90
CA THR A 140 -8.56 12.37 12.86
C THR A 140 -10.01 11.99 12.55
N ASN A 141 -10.37 10.73 12.77
CA ASN A 141 -11.67 10.11 12.55
C ASN A 141 -12.15 9.40 13.84
N PRO A 142 -12.33 10.11 14.97
CA PRO A 142 -12.54 9.50 16.30
C PRO A 142 -13.85 8.70 16.42
N THR A 143 -14.83 8.99 15.56
CA THR A 143 -16.14 8.33 15.52
C THR A 143 -16.19 7.15 14.54
N SER A 144 -15.11 6.90 13.80
CA SER A 144 -15.03 5.80 12.84
C SER A 144 -15.06 4.43 13.52
N CYS A 145 -15.41 3.41 12.75
CA CYS A 145 -15.30 2.01 13.17
C CYS A 145 -14.34 1.29 12.24
N LEU A 146 -13.29 0.72 12.82
CA LEU A 146 -12.26 0.00 12.11
C LEU A 146 -12.42 -1.51 12.29
N ILE A 147 -12.49 -2.23 11.18
CA ILE A 147 -12.33 -3.68 11.14
C ILE A 147 -11.00 -4.02 10.48
N ILE A 148 -10.15 -4.77 11.20
CA ILE A 148 -8.94 -5.37 10.63
C ILE A 148 -9.29 -6.78 10.17
N LEU A 149 -9.31 -7.01 8.86
CA LEU A 149 -9.56 -8.30 8.23
C LEU A 149 -8.33 -9.17 8.41
N SER A 150 -8.36 -10.04 9.42
CA SER A 150 -7.20 -10.81 9.86
C SER A 150 -7.59 -12.04 10.66
N THR A 151 -7.14 -13.21 10.20
CA THR A 151 -7.28 -14.47 10.93
C THR A 151 -6.35 -14.52 12.14
N THR A 152 -5.13 -14.01 12.01
CA THR A 152 -4.11 -14.06 13.07
C THR A 152 -4.41 -13.09 14.21
N MET A 153 -4.94 -11.90 13.90
CA MET A 153 -5.31 -10.91 14.92
C MET A 153 -6.69 -11.15 15.54
N ASP A 154 -7.56 -11.96 14.95
CA ASP A 154 -8.85 -12.38 15.56
C ASP A 154 -8.61 -13.46 16.64
N SER A 155 -7.75 -13.11 17.60
CA SER A 155 -7.18 -13.96 18.63
C SER A 155 -7.08 -13.20 19.96
N ARG A 156 -6.77 -13.91 21.06
CA ARG A 156 -6.55 -13.28 22.37
C ARG A 156 -5.40 -12.28 22.30
N GLN A 157 -4.33 -12.61 21.58
CA GLN A 157 -3.17 -11.73 21.44
C GLN A 157 -3.48 -10.50 20.61
N GLY A 158 -4.17 -10.63 19.47
CA GLY A 158 -4.60 -9.47 18.70
C GLY A 158 -5.53 -8.56 19.50
N LYS A 159 -6.40 -9.12 20.35
CA LYS A 159 -7.17 -8.32 21.31
C LYS A 159 -6.28 -7.57 22.30
N THR A 160 -5.23 -8.20 22.84
CA THR A 160 -4.26 -7.53 23.71
C THR A 160 -3.56 -6.37 23.01
N ILE A 161 -3.13 -6.56 21.76
CA ILE A 161 -2.51 -5.51 20.93
C ILE A 161 -3.47 -4.32 20.78
N LEU A 162 -4.74 -4.57 20.48
CA LEU A 162 -5.75 -3.52 20.27
C LEU A 162 -6.29 -2.91 21.57
N GLN A 163 -6.03 -3.52 22.72
CA GLN A 163 -6.61 -3.13 24.01
C GLN A 163 -6.36 -1.67 24.42
N PRO A 164 -5.18 -1.06 24.16
CA PRO A 164 -4.94 0.35 24.48
C PRO A 164 -5.88 1.33 23.77
N LEU A 165 -6.36 1.00 22.57
CA LEU A 165 -7.35 1.80 21.83
C LEU A 165 -8.77 1.51 22.32
N ILE A 166 -9.09 0.23 22.51
CA ILE A 166 -10.42 -0.21 22.99
C ILE A 166 -10.72 0.38 24.38
N SER A 167 -9.73 0.41 25.28
CA SER A 167 -9.89 0.98 26.63
C SER A 167 -10.14 2.49 26.63
N ARG A 168 -9.76 3.19 25.56
CA ARG A 168 -10.05 4.62 25.33
C ARG A 168 -11.38 4.85 24.61
N GLY A 169 -12.15 3.80 24.35
CA GLY A 169 -13.45 3.88 23.69
C GLY A 169 -13.41 3.87 22.16
N PHE A 170 -12.23 3.71 21.55
CA PHE A 170 -12.13 3.58 20.09
C PHE A 170 -12.70 2.26 19.61
N ARG A 171 -13.33 2.31 18.43
CA ARG A 171 -14.08 1.19 17.86
C ARG A 171 -13.19 0.46 16.87
N VAL A 172 -12.34 -0.43 17.38
CA VAL A 172 -11.47 -1.29 16.56
C VAL A 172 -11.70 -2.75 16.87
N ARG A 173 -11.73 -3.60 15.84
CA ARG A 173 -11.83 -5.04 16.00
C ARG A 173 -11.13 -5.79 14.88
N ALA A 174 -10.35 -6.81 15.23
CA ALA A 174 -9.91 -7.80 14.25
C ALA A 174 -11.02 -8.84 14.02
N MET A 175 -11.22 -9.25 12.76
CA MET A 175 -12.18 -10.29 12.39
C MET A 175 -11.60 -11.17 11.29
N SER A 176 -11.66 -12.48 11.49
CA SER A 176 -11.30 -13.49 10.49
C SER A 176 -12.30 -13.43 9.35
N PRO A 177 -11.89 -13.09 8.11
CA PRO A 177 -12.78 -13.16 6.97
C PRO A 177 -13.03 -14.62 6.58
N ASP A 178 -14.28 -14.97 6.31
CA ASP A 178 -14.59 -16.17 5.53
C ASP A 178 -14.57 -15.78 4.04
N LEU A 179 -13.55 -16.26 3.32
CA LEU A 179 -13.35 -15.92 1.92
C LEU A 179 -14.48 -16.44 1.03
N TRP A 180 -15.09 -17.58 1.36
CA TRP A 180 -16.22 -18.11 0.61
C TRP A 180 -17.42 -17.19 0.75
N VAL A 181 -17.72 -16.74 1.97
CA VAL A 181 -18.82 -15.79 2.22
C VAL A 181 -18.51 -14.41 1.64
N LEU A 182 -17.26 -13.93 1.78
CA LEU A 182 -16.81 -12.63 1.31
C LEU A 182 -16.74 -12.55 -0.23
N PHE A 183 -16.49 -13.65 -0.92
CA PHE A 183 -16.47 -13.66 -2.39
C PHE A 183 -17.76 -14.17 -3.02
N ASN A 184 -18.66 -14.78 -2.24
CA ASN A 184 -19.95 -15.27 -2.76
C ASN A 184 -20.73 -14.17 -3.49
N ASN A 185 -21.28 -14.52 -4.67
CA ASN A 185 -22.00 -13.63 -5.58
C ASN A 185 -21.15 -12.44 -6.07
N THR A 186 -19.85 -12.65 -6.27
CA THR A 186 -18.95 -11.67 -6.87
C THR A 186 -17.99 -12.38 -7.84
N PRO A 187 -17.34 -11.65 -8.76
CA PRO A 187 -16.35 -12.21 -9.68
C PRO A 187 -15.17 -12.89 -8.97
N ALA A 188 -14.86 -12.47 -7.73
CA ALA A 188 -13.83 -13.05 -6.89
C ALA A 188 -14.06 -14.55 -6.59
N GLN A 189 -15.32 -15.02 -6.63
CA GLN A 189 -15.67 -16.42 -6.38
C GLN A 189 -15.06 -17.35 -7.43
N GLY A 190 -15.06 -16.95 -8.71
CA GLY A 190 -14.44 -17.72 -9.78
C GLY A 190 -12.94 -17.89 -9.56
N TRP A 191 -12.26 -16.79 -9.23
CA TRP A 191 -10.83 -16.83 -8.91
C TRP A 191 -10.52 -17.72 -7.71
N LEU A 192 -11.32 -17.66 -6.64
CA LEU A 192 -11.15 -18.51 -5.46
C LEU A 192 -11.29 -20.00 -5.78
N ASN A 193 -12.27 -20.35 -6.61
CA ASN A 193 -12.44 -21.73 -7.09
C ASN A 193 -11.23 -22.18 -7.92
N ASP A 194 -10.78 -21.35 -8.86
CA ASP A 194 -9.70 -21.71 -9.74
C ASP A 194 -8.37 -21.87 -8.99
N ILE A 195 -8.05 -20.96 -8.07
CA ILE A 195 -6.81 -21.02 -7.30
C ILE A 195 -6.81 -22.23 -6.36
N LYS A 196 -7.91 -22.52 -5.65
CA LYS A 196 -7.99 -23.64 -4.71
C LYS A 196 -7.92 -25.01 -5.40
N ASN A 197 -8.49 -25.11 -6.60
CA ASN A 197 -8.50 -26.36 -7.37
C ASN A 197 -7.25 -26.55 -8.25
N GLY A 198 -6.27 -25.65 -8.20
CA GLY A 198 -5.06 -25.72 -9.01
C GLY A 198 -5.24 -25.33 -10.49
N ASN A 199 -6.39 -24.75 -10.86
CA ASN A 199 -6.68 -24.27 -12.21
C ASN A 199 -6.12 -22.87 -12.49
N LYS A 200 -5.64 -22.17 -11.46
CA LYS A 200 -4.94 -20.89 -11.56
C LYS A 200 -3.55 -21.03 -10.96
N ASP A 201 -2.55 -20.48 -11.65
CA ASP A 201 -1.19 -20.42 -11.14
C ASP A 201 -1.06 -19.30 -10.08
N PRO A 202 -0.65 -19.57 -8.83
CA PRO A 202 -0.46 -18.53 -7.81
C PRO A 202 0.71 -17.59 -8.13
N GLY A 203 1.66 -18.02 -8.96
CA GLY A 203 2.86 -17.27 -9.35
C GLY A 203 3.88 -17.04 -8.24
N GLU A 204 4.89 -16.22 -8.54
CA GLU A 204 6.04 -15.96 -7.67
C GLU A 204 5.78 -14.90 -6.58
N ILE A 205 4.87 -13.96 -6.82
CA ILE A 205 4.51 -12.94 -5.83
C ILE A 205 3.66 -13.60 -4.73
N PRO A 206 3.98 -13.39 -3.43
CA PRO A 206 3.30 -14.06 -2.33
C PRO A 206 1.78 -14.03 -2.45
N LEU A 207 1.13 -15.18 -2.30
CA LEU A 207 -0.31 -15.31 -2.51
C LEU A 207 -1.09 -14.42 -1.54
N ALA A 208 -0.60 -14.28 -0.30
CA ALA A 208 -1.15 -13.36 0.69
C ALA A 208 -1.21 -11.90 0.20
N GLN A 209 -0.21 -11.43 -0.55
CA GLN A 209 -0.20 -10.07 -1.10
C GLN A 209 -1.29 -9.90 -2.16
N ASN A 210 -1.41 -10.88 -3.06
CA ASN A 210 -2.45 -10.90 -4.09
C ASN A 210 -3.85 -11.04 -3.48
N LEU A 211 -4.00 -11.90 -2.47
CA LEU A 211 -5.24 -12.09 -1.73
C LEU A 211 -5.67 -10.81 -1.01
N SER A 212 -4.74 -10.05 -0.41
CA SER A 212 -5.02 -8.73 0.18
C SER A 212 -5.57 -7.72 -0.84
N ASN A 213 -5.10 -7.77 -2.10
CA ASN A 213 -5.63 -6.95 -3.19
C ASN A 213 -7.09 -7.32 -3.53
N LEU A 214 -7.49 -8.58 -3.39
CA LEU A 214 -8.86 -9.02 -3.67
C LEU A 214 -9.80 -8.80 -2.47
N ILE A 215 -9.34 -9.11 -1.25
CA ILE A 215 -10.11 -8.94 0.00
C ILE A 215 -10.55 -7.49 0.16
N ARG A 216 -9.67 -6.51 -0.09
CA ARG A 216 -10.03 -5.09 0.03
C ARG A 216 -11.16 -4.67 -0.92
N LEU A 217 -11.15 -5.18 -2.15
CA LEU A 217 -12.18 -4.90 -3.14
C LEU A 217 -13.51 -5.54 -2.73
N ALA A 218 -13.47 -6.81 -2.30
CA ALA A 218 -14.67 -7.52 -1.87
C ALA A 218 -15.29 -6.92 -0.60
N ALA A 219 -14.46 -6.50 0.37
CA ALA A 219 -14.93 -5.84 1.59
C ALA A 219 -15.64 -4.51 1.26
N LEU A 220 -15.03 -3.67 0.43
CA LEU A 220 -15.65 -2.43 -0.04
C LEU A 220 -16.92 -2.70 -0.83
N TYR A 221 -16.92 -3.69 -1.72
CA TYR A 221 -18.12 -4.02 -2.49
C TYR A 221 -19.28 -4.45 -1.58
N LYS A 222 -19.03 -5.33 -0.58
CA LYS A 222 -20.11 -5.84 0.29
C LYS A 222 -20.58 -4.87 1.37
N TYR A 223 -19.69 -4.03 1.90
CA TYR A 223 -19.98 -3.22 3.09
C TYR A 223 -19.88 -1.70 2.86
N GLY A 224 -19.22 -1.27 1.79
CA GLY A 224 -18.90 0.13 1.52
C GLY A 224 -17.92 0.71 2.54
N GLY A 225 -17.60 1.99 2.37
CA GLY A 225 -16.76 2.75 3.30
C GLY A 225 -15.35 2.97 2.76
N VAL A 226 -14.37 2.93 3.66
CA VAL A 226 -12.96 3.22 3.40
C VAL A 226 -12.15 1.95 3.60
N TYR A 227 -11.25 1.68 2.67
CA TYR A 227 -10.14 0.76 2.86
C TYR A 227 -8.84 1.54 2.81
N PHE A 228 -7.88 1.22 3.68
CA PHE A 228 -6.48 1.59 3.46
C PHE A 228 -5.50 0.55 4.02
N ASP A 229 -4.30 0.49 3.46
CA ASP A 229 -3.24 -0.44 3.89
C ASP A 229 -2.70 -0.07 5.29
N THR A 230 -2.19 -1.04 6.04
CA THR A 230 -1.77 -0.85 7.45
C THR A 230 -0.58 0.11 7.63
N ASP A 231 0.09 0.45 6.53
CA ASP A 231 1.25 1.34 6.46
C ASP A 231 0.88 2.75 5.97
N PHE A 232 -0.29 3.24 6.37
CA PHE A 232 -0.69 4.64 6.20
C PHE A 232 -0.66 5.40 7.52
N ILE A 233 -0.28 6.68 7.44
CA ILE A 233 -0.56 7.66 8.51
C ILE A 233 -1.69 8.55 8.05
N ILE A 234 -2.82 8.57 8.78
CA ILE A 234 -4.00 9.35 8.43
C ILE A 234 -3.91 10.74 9.04
N LEU A 235 -4.10 11.77 8.20
CA LEU A 235 -3.92 13.18 8.58
C LEU A 235 -5.21 14.00 8.51
N LYS A 236 -6.27 13.47 7.89
CA LYS A 236 -7.58 14.14 7.80
C LYS A 236 -8.74 13.18 7.91
N ASP A 237 -9.88 13.78 8.25
CA ASP A 237 -11.16 13.11 8.32
C ASP A 237 -11.65 12.64 6.92
N PHE A 238 -12.26 11.46 6.87
CA PHE A 238 -12.76 10.84 5.65
C PHE A 238 -14.26 11.01 5.42
N SER A 239 -15.02 11.59 6.35
CA SER A 239 -16.49 11.68 6.28
C SER A 239 -17.01 12.36 5.01
N ALA A 240 -16.24 13.32 4.48
CA ALA A 240 -16.56 14.06 3.27
C ALA A 240 -16.19 13.33 1.96
N LEU A 241 -15.44 12.23 2.01
CA LEU A 241 -15.00 11.50 0.83
C LEU A 241 -16.01 10.42 0.44
N ARG A 242 -16.30 10.33 -0.86
CA ARG A 242 -17.20 9.32 -1.41
C ARG A 242 -16.81 8.96 -2.84
N ASN A 243 -16.72 7.66 -3.14
CA ASN A 243 -16.32 7.12 -4.45
C ASN A 243 -15.01 7.74 -4.96
N VAL A 244 -13.95 7.61 -4.16
CA VAL A 244 -12.63 8.19 -4.39
C VAL A 244 -11.58 7.11 -4.60
N ILE A 245 -10.69 7.37 -5.56
CA ILE A 245 -9.44 6.65 -5.76
C ILE A 245 -8.28 7.65 -5.82
N GLY A 246 -7.13 7.29 -5.28
CA GLY A 246 -5.93 8.15 -5.32
C GLY A 246 -5.07 7.89 -6.54
N ALA A 247 -4.62 8.97 -7.19
CA ALA A 247 -3.54 8.91 -8.15
C ALA A 247 -2.20 8.74 -7.43
N GLN A 248 -1.46 7.67 -7.71
CA GLN A 248 -0.11 7.49 -7.21
C GLN A 248 0.89 8.40 -7.94
N SER A 249 0.71 8.62 -9.24
CA SER A 249 1.61 9.44 -10.06
C SER A 249 0.84 10.19 -11.15
N ILE A 250 1.43 11.27 -11.63
CA ILE A 250 0.90 12.15 -12.69
C ILE A 250 1.95 12.38 -13.78
N ASP A 251 1.52 12.77 -14.97
CA ASP A 251 2.37 13.25 -16.06
C ASP A 251 2.66 14.76 -15.92
N VAL A 252 3.42 15.31 -16.87
CA VAL A 252 3.76 16.74 -16.91
C VAL A 252 2.55 17.67 -17.10
N ASN A 253 1.43 17.14 -17.59
CA ASN A 253 0.18 17.88 -17.80
C ASN A 253 -0.77 17.77 -16.60
N GLY A 254 -0.37 17.05 -15.54
CA GLY A 254 -1.20 16.81 -14.36
C GLY A 254 -2.20 15.68 -14.50
N ASN A 255 -2.20 14.93 -15.60
CA ASN A 255 -3.04 13.74 -15.75
C ASN A 255 -2.43 12.60 -14.94
N TRP A 256 -3.26 11.82 -14.24
CA TRP A 256 -2.78 10.65 -13.53
C TRP A 256 -2.20 9.62 -14.52
N THR A 257 -1.08 9.00 -14.15
CA THR A 257 -0.42 7.92 -14.91
C THR A 257 -0.52 6.58 -14.20
N ARG A 258 -0.72 6.60 -12.88
CA ARG A 258 -0.96 5.42 -12.06
C ARG A 258 -2.01 5.76 -11.00
N LEU A 259 -3.02 4.92 -10.90
CA LEU A 259 -3.89 4.85 -9.73
C LEU A 259 -3.43 3.71 -8.83
N ASN A 260 -3.79 3.77 -7.56
CA ASN A 260 -3.39 2.76 -6.58
C ASN A 260 -4.58 2.39 -5.69
N ASN A 261 -4.62 1.14 -5.25
CA ASN A 261 -5.67 0.54 -4.44
C ASN A 261 -5.27 0.33 -2.98
N ALA A 262 -4.17 0.94 -2.54
CA ALA A 262 -3.72 0.99 -1.16
C ALA A 262 -4.61 1.89 -0.29
N VAL A 263 -5.41 2.76 -0.91
CA VAL A 263 -6.56 3.42 -0.30
C VAL A 263 -7.70 3.52 -1.32
N LEU A 264 -8.91 3.20 -0.89
CA LEU A 264 -10.12 3.23 -1.73
C LEU A 264 -11.31 3.62 -0.85
N ILE A 265 -12.12 4.56 -1.32
CA ILE A 265 -13.34 4.98 -0.62
C ILE A 265 -14.52 4.78 -1.56
N PHE A 266 -15.40 3.83 -1.30
CA PHE A 266 -16.51 3.54 -2.21
C PHE A 266 -17.79 3.20 -1.47
N ASP A 267 -18.90 3.57 -2.09
CA ASP A 267 -20.21 3.09 -1.68
C ASP A 267 -20.30 1.58 -1.80
N LYS A 268 -21.15 1.00 -0.96
CA LYS A 268 -21.52 -0.41 -1.08
C LYS A 268 -22.09 -0.68 -2.48
N ASN A 269 -21.76 -1.84 -3.04
CA ASN A 269 -22.18 -2.31 -4.37
C ASN A 269 -21.76 -1.40 -5.53
N HIS A 270 -20.73 -0.55 -5.36
CA HIS A 270 -20.32 0.35 -6.42
C HIS A 270 -19.84 -0.43 -7.67
N PRO A 271 -20.40 -0.17 -8.87
CA PRO A 271 -20.09 -0.95 -10.09
C PRO A 271 -18.61 -0.95 -10.46
N LEU A 272 -17.91 0.17 -10.25
CA LEU A 272 -16.46 0.24 -10.53
C LEU A 272 -15.66 -0.77 -9.68
N VAL A 273 -16.06 -1.00 -8.42
CA VAL A 273 -15.40 -1.98 -7.54
C VAL A 273 -15.71 -3.40 -8.01
N TYR A 274 -16.92 -3.65 -8.52
CA TYR A 274 -17.25 -4.92 -9.17
C TYR A 274 -16.34 -5.18 -10.38
N MET A 275 -16.16 -4.20 -11.25
CA MET A 275 -15.27 -4.30 -12.41
C MET A 275 -13.80 -4.51 -12.02
N PHE A 276 -13.35 -3.94 -10.89
CA PHE A 276 -12.01 -4.25 -10.37
C PHE A 276 -11.88 -5.73 -10.00
N MET A 277 -12.90 -6.34 -9.38
CA MET A 277 -12.90 -7.78 -9.09
C MET A 277 -12.99 -8.63 -10.36
N GLU A 278 -13.74 -8.21 -11.38
CA GLU A 278 -13.77 -8.89 -12.69
C GLU A 278 -12.40 -8.89 -13.35
N GLU A 279 -11.75 -7.73 -13.41
CA GLU A 279 -10.39 -7.60 -13.95
C GLU A 279 -9.39 -8.44 -13.15
N PHE A 280 -9.52 -8.47 -11.81
CA PHE A 280 -8.68 -9.31 -10.96
C PHE A 280 -8.81 -10.78 -11.34
N ALA A 281 -10.04 -11.30 -11.39
CA ALA A 281 -10.28 -12.71 -11.62
C ALA A 281 -9.87 -13.16 -13.04
N SER A 282 -10.20 -12.34 -14.05
CA SER A 282 -9.97 -12.64 -15.46
C SER A 282 -8.52 -12.47 -15.90
N THR A 283 -7.81 -11.48 -15.34
CA THR A 283 -6.44 -11.14 -15.78
C THR A 283 -5.38 -11.46 -14.74
N PHE A 284 -5.72 -12.21 -13.69
CA PHE A 284 -4.80 -12.57 -12.61
C PHE A 284 -3.45 -13.03 -13.15
N ASP A 285 -2.37 -12.38 -12.69
CA ASP A 285 -1.01 -12.79 -12.96
C ASP A 285 -0.18 -12.69 -11.69
N GLY A 286 0.05 -13.83 -11.06
CA GLY A 286 0.81 -13.95 -9.83
C GLY A 286 2.30 -13.68 -9.98
N ASN A 287 2.83 -13.59 -11.20
CA ASN A 287 4.26 -13.38 -11.46
C ASN A 287 4.64 -11.89 -11.59
N ARG A 288 3.65 -11.00 -11.69
CA ARG A 288 3.89 -9.58 -11.98
C ARG A 288 3.52 -8.69 -10.81
N TRP A 289 4.54 -8.12 -10.16
CA TRP A 289 4.33 -7.20 -9.04
C TRP A 289 3.48 -5.99 -9.46
N GLY A 290 2.47 -5.68 -8.65
CA GLY A 290 1.53 -4.58 -8.88
C GLY A 290 0.45 -4.85 -9.93
N HIS A 291 0.56 -5.93 -10.72
CA HIS A 291 -0.37 -6.25 -11.81
C HIS A 291 -1.82 -6.39 -11.31
N ASN A 292 -2.00 -7.08 -10.18
CA ASN A 292 -3.30 -7.35 -9.57
C ASN A 292 -3.77 -6.25 -8.60
N GLY A 293 -3.04 -5.13 -8.48
CA GLY A 293 -3.35 -4.04 -7.58
C GLY A 293 -3.36 -2.68 -8.29
N PRO A 294 -2.33 -1.83 -8.14
CA PRO A 294 -2.28 -0.51 -8.78
C PRO A 294 -2.46 -0.54 -10.31
N TYR A 295 -1.90 -1.55 -10.99
CA TYR A 295 -2.02 -1.65 -12.44
C TYR A 295 -3.43 -2.05 -12.88
N LEU A 296 -4.06 -2.97 -12.15
CA LEU A 296 -5.43 -3.37 -12.36
C LEU A 296 -6.39 -2.18 -12.28
N VAL A 297 -6.38 -1.42 -11.17
CA VAL A 297 -7.32 -0.30 -11.01
C VAL A 297 -7.08 0.79 -12.06
N SER A 298 -5.82 0.99 -12.47
CA SER A 298 -5.48 1.92 -13.56
C SER A 298 -6.06 1.47 -14.91
N ARG A 299 -5.96 0.16 -15.26
CA ARG A 299 -6.49 -0.38 -16.52
C ARG A 299 -8.01 -0.23 -16.58
N VAL A 300 -8.71 -0.57 -15.51
CA VAL A 300 -10.17 -0.47 -15.45
C VAL A 300 -10.62 0.99 -15.53
N VAL A 301 -10.03 1.88 -14.74
CA VAL A 301 -10.39 3.31 -14.77
C VAL A 301 -10.12 3.93 -16.14
N ASN A 302 -8.98 3.64 -16.78
CA ASN A 302 -8.69 4.13 -18.13
C ASN A 302 -9.72 3.65 -19.17
N ARG A 303 -10.23 2.43 -19.02
CA ARG A 303 -11.27 1.87 -19.91
C ARG A 303 -12.60 2.59 -19.75
N VAL A 304 -13.02 2.87 -18.51
CA VAL A 304 -14.35 3.41 -18.21
C VAL A 304 -14.42 4.94 -18.21
N ALA A 305 -13.32 5.63 -17.91
CA ALA A 305 -13.26 7.09 -17.97
C ALA A 305 -13.53 7.60 -19.40
N LYS A 306 -13.09 6.84 -20.41
CA LYS A 306 -13.40 7.09 -21.82
C LYS A 306 -14.89 6.94 -22.15
N ALA A 307 -15.60 6.12 -21.37
CA ALA A 307 -17.03 5.86 -21.56
C ALA A 307 -17.92 6.82 -20.75
N GLY A 308 -17.39 7.49 -19.71
CA GLY A 308 -18.12 8.46 -18.89
C GLY A 308 -19.19 7.86 -17.96
N GLN A 309 -19.09 6.57 -17.61
CA GLN A 309 -20.23 5.80 -17.09
C GLN A 309 -20.35 5.71 -15.55
N PHE A 310 -19.37 6.17 -14.77
CA PHE A 310 -19.35 5.94 -13.31
C PHE A 310 -19.09 7.21 -12.50
N ASN A 311 -19.77 7.34 -11.36
CA ASN A 311 -19.60 8.44 -10.42
C ASN A 311 -18.43 8.16 -9.46
N PHE A 312 -17.24 8.64 -9.79
CA PHE A 312 -16.08 8.59 -8.91
C PHE A 312 -15.16 9.78 -9.15
N THR A 313 -14.31 10.07 -8.16
CA THR A 313 -13.30 11.13 -8.23
C THR A 313 -11.90 10.54 -8.09
N VAL A 314 -10.99 10.97 -8.97
CA VAL A 314 -9.56 10.72 -8.80
C VAL A 314 -8.96 11.88 -8.02
N LEU A 315 -8.44 11.63 -6.82
CA LEU A 315 -7.71 12.64 -6.06
C LEU A 315 -6.21 12.67 -6.45
N PRO A 316 -5.56 13.84 -6.43
CA PRO A 316 -4.16 13.98 -6.84
C PRO A 316 -3.20 13.26 -5.86
N PRO A 317 -1.95 13.01 -6.25
CA PRO A 317 -0.97 12.33 -5.40
C PRO A 317 -0.82 12.94 -4.00
N MET A 318 -0.88 14.26 -3.86
CA MET A 318 -0.78 14.91 -2.55
C MET A 318 -1.88 14.50 -1.55
N ALA A 319 -3.00 13.93 -2.00
CA ALA A 319 -4.06 13.45 -1.10
C ALA A 319 -3.65 12.20 -0.32
N PHE A 320 -2.92 11.26 -0.94
CA PHE A 320 -2.67 9.92 -0.37
C PHE A 320 -1.23 9.39 -0.58
N TYR A 321 -0.56 9.88 -1.60
CA TYR A 321 0.77 9.47 -2.05
C TYR A 321 1.70 10.69 -2.20
N PRO A 322 1.89 11.52 -1.15
CA PRO A 322 2.66 12.75 -1.22
C PRO A 322 4.19 12.54 -1.37
N VAL A 323 4.62 11.28 -1.40
CA VAL A 323 5.99 10.84 -1.63
C VAL A 323 5.98 9.53 -2.41
N ASP A 324 6.81 9.47 -3.46
CA ASP A 324 7.00 8.26 -4.25
C ASP A 324 7.78 7.19 -3.47
N TRP A 325 7.48 5.92 -3.73
CA TRP A 325 8.11 4.78 -3.08
C TRP A 325 9.64 4.76 -3.21
N THR A 326 10.21 5.32 -4.30
CA THR A 326 11.66 5.44 -4.47
C THR A 326 12.30 6.49 -3.56
N ARG A 327 11.53 7.48 -3.11
CA ARG A 327 12.01 8.61 -2.31
C ARG A 327 11.55 8.59 -0.85
N VAL A 328 10.73 7.61 -0.48
CA VAL A 328 10.12 7.53 0.85
C VAL A 328 11.15 7.49 1.99
N GLY A 329 12.34 6.91 1.75
CA GLY A 329 13.41 6.84 2.75
C GLY A 329 13.78 8.21 3.34
N GLY A 330 13.72 9.27 2.54
CA GLY A 330 14.01 10.63 3.02
C GLY A 330 13.04 11.15 4.09
N PHE A 331 11.84 10.57 4.22
CA PHE A 331 10.89 10.95 5.27
C PHE A 331 11.22 10.34 6.64
N PHE A 332 12.08 9.31 6.68
CA PHE A 332 12.46 8.59 7.90
C PHE A 332 13.73 9.17 8.57
N ILE A 333 14.47 10.03 7.87
CA ILE A 333 15.77 10.54 8.29
C ILE A 333 15.61 11.89 9.00
N ARG A 334 16.32 12.07 10.11
CA ARG A 334 16.43 13.32 10.85
C ARG A 334 17.27 14.34 10.07
N PRO A 335 16.87 15.62 10.04
CA PRO A 335 17.68 16.65 9.40
C PRO A 335 19.03 16.84 10.12
N GLY A 336 20.12 16.87 9.34
CA GLY A 336 21.48 17.05 9.88
C GLY A 336 21.86 18.50 10.19
N ASP A 337 21.10 19.48 9.70
CA ASP A 337 21.37 20.91 9.89
C ASP A 337 20.08 21.75 10.01
N GLN A 338 20.24 23.06 10.21
CA GLN A 338 19.11 23.98 10.36
C GLN A 338 18.29 24.14 9.07
N VAL A 339 18.89 23.95 7.90
CA VAL A 339 18.19 24.08 6.61
C VAL A 339 17.25 22.90 6.42
N GLY A 340 17.75 21.68 6.67
CA GLY A 340 16.96 20.46 6.70
C GLY A 340 15.83 20.55 7.73
N ALA A 341 16.08 21.10 8.92
CA ALA A 341 15.04 21.28 9.94
C ALA A 341 13.91 22.19 9.45
N ARG A 342 14.24 23.31 8.80
CA ARG A 342 13.23 24.19 8.17
C ARG A 342 12.46 23.49 7.06
N TRP A 343 13.13 22.64 6.28
CA TRP A 343 12.49 21.84 5.24
C TRP A 343 11.49 20.83 5.82
N VAL A 344 11.85 20.10 6.89
CA VAL A 344 10.95 19.19 7.60
C VAL A 344 9.71 19.95 8.09
N GLU A 345 9.90 21.10 8.75
CA GLU A 345 8.80 21.93 9.23
C GLU A 345 7.87 22.42 8.10
N ALA A 346 8.45 22.84 6.97
CA ALA A 346 7.67 23.23 5.80
C ALA A 346 6.90 22.04 5.22
N LYS A 347 7.51 20.85 5.17
CA LYS A 347 6.87 19.65 4.66
C LYS A 347 5.73 19.18 5.56
N ILE A 348 5.93 19.20 6.89
CA ILE A 348 4.87 18.89 7.85
C ILE A 348 3.67 19.83 7.64
N ARG A 349 3.89 21.15 7.57
CA ARG A 349 2.81 22.11 7.29
C ARG A 349 2.08 21.83 5.98
N GLN A 350 2.82 21.48 4.91
CA GLN A 350 2.21 21.10 3.63
C GLN A 350 1.31 19.87 3.77
N LEU A 351 1.80 18.83 4.45
CA LEU A 351 1.08 17.57 4.63
C LEU A 351 -0.19 17.78 5.46
N SER A 352 -0.10 18.45 6.62
CA SER A 352 -1.26 18.76 7.46
C SER A 352 -2.32 19.57 6.72
N GLY A 353 -1.91 20.47 5.81
CA GLY A 353 -2.82 21.31 5.04
C GLY A 353 -3.50 20.62 3.85
N ALA A 354 -2.85 19.65 3.19
CA ALA A 354 -3.30 19.13 1.89
C ALA A 354 -3.56 17.62 1.84
N THR A 355 -3.00 16.85 2.75
CA THR A 355 -2.94 15.39 2.66
C THR A 355 -3.98 14.73 3.56
N TYR A 356 -4.68 13.72 3.04
CA TYR A 356 -5.57 12.87 3.84
C TYR A 356 -4.84 11.70 4.49
N GLY A 357 -3.87 11.11 3.78
CA GLY A 357 -3.01 10.09 4.34
C GLY A 357 -1.65 10.01 3.66
N VAL A 358 -0.65 9.49 4.37
CA VAL A 358 0.70 9.26 3.86
C VAL A 358 0.94 7.77 3.79
N HIS A 359 1.00 7.20 2.58
CA HIS A 359 1.41 5.82 2.38
C HIS A 359 2.92 5.67 2.60
N LEU A 360 3.33 4.73 3.45
CA LEU A 360 4.73 4.53 3.84
C LEU A 360 5.47 3.56 2.92
N TRP A 361 4.77 2.77 2.09
CA TRP A 361 5.39 1.80 1.19
C TRP A 361 6.25 0.78 1.96
N ASN A 362 5.68 0.06 2.93
CA ASN A 362 6.43 -0.77 3.88
C ASN A 362 7.39 -1.78 3.23
N LYS A 363 7.08 -2.29 2.02
CA LYS A 363 8.03 -3.11 1.24
C LYS A 363 9.38 -2.42 1.01
N GLN A 364 9.37 -1.10 0.85
CA GLN A 364 10.56 -0.25 0.66
C GLN A 364 11.04 0.40 1.95
N SER A 365 10.11 0.76 2.85
CA SER A 365 10.44 1.57 4.01
C SER A 365 10.73 0.81 5.29
N SER A 366 10.41 -0.49 5.36
CA SER A 366 10.56 -1.30 6.58
C SER A 366 12.00 -1.33 7.11
N ARG A 367 12.98 -1.25 6.21
CA ARG A 367 14.42 -1.19 6.54
C ARG A 367 14.87 0.11 7.19
N PHE A 368 14.09 1.20 7.08
CA PHE A 368 14.47 2.48 7.68
C PHE A 368 13.95 2.59 9.10
N LYS A 369 14.83 2.93 10.03
CA LYS A 369 14.44 3.34 11.38
C LYS A 369 13.71 4.68 11.30
N ILE A 370 12.65 4.84 12.09
CA ILE A 370 11.99 6.13 12.25
C ILE A 370 12.87 6.96 13.19
N GLU A 371 13.55 7.97 12.64
CA GLU A 371 14.39 8.86 13.45
C GLU A 371 13.56 9.97 14.10
N GLU A 372 13.90 10.32 15.33
CA GLU A 372 13.27 11.43 16.04
C GLU A 372 13.54 12.75 15.30
N GLY A 373 12.48 13.54 15.07
CA GLY A 373 12.56 14.77 14.30
C GLY A 373 12.54 14.59 12.77
N SER A 374 12.50 13.36 12.26
CA SER A 374 12.15 13.09 10.86
C SER A 374 10.69 13.47 10.56
N ILE A 375 10.31 13.51 9.27
CA ILE A 375 8.92 13.78 8.88
C ILE A 375 7.99 12.71 9.49
N ILE A 376 8.29 11.43 9.30
CA ILE A 376 7.46 10.35 9.85
C ILE A 376 7.44 10.39 11.38
N GLY A 377 8.59 10.61 12.03
CA GLY A 377 8.68 10.74 13.48
C GLY A 377 7.78 11.86 14.03
N ARG A 378 7.77 13.02 13.36
CA ARG A 378 6.89 14.15 13.72
C ARG A 378 5.42 13.84 13.48
N LEU A 379 5.06 13.27 12.32
CA LEU A 379 3.67 12.90 12.03
C LEU A 379 3.12 11.89 13.05
N ILE A 380 3.93 10.93 13.49
CA ILE A 380 3.54 9.96 14.52
C ILE A 380 3.33 10.68 15.86
N SER A 381 4.32 11.47 16.29
CA SER A 381 4.25 12.23 17.55
C SER A 381 3.02 13.14 17.61
N ASP A 382 2.72 13.84 16.53
CA ASP A 382 1.63 14.83 16.47
C ASP A 382 0.23 14.16 16.41
N ASN A 383 0.15 12.87 16.05
CA ASN A 383 -1.10 12.13 15.87
C ASN A 383 -1.29 10.95 16.83
N CYS A 384 -0.41 10.79 17.81
CA CYS A 384 -0.51 9.72 18.79
C CYS A 384 -1.71 9.92 19.73
N VAL A 385 -2.47 8.85 20.01
CA VAL A 385 -3.64 8.87 20.91
C VAL A 385 -3.43 8.01 22.16
N ILE A 386 -2.45 7.10 22.13
CA ILE A 386 -2.08 6.30 23.30
C ILE A 386 -0.79 6.76 23.98
N CYS A 387 0.02 7.62 23.34
CA CYS A 387 1.21 8.19 23.95
C CYS A 387 0.84 9.00 25.19
N SER A 388 1.50 8.71 26.31
CA SER A 388 1.50 9.63 27.44
C SER A 388 2.13 10.93 26.97
N MET A 389 1.33 12.00 26.86
CA MET A 389 1.93 13.33 26.87
C MET A 389 2.77 13.39 28.16
N PRO A 390 4.08 13.66 28.10
CA PRO A 390 4.80 13.96 29.32
C PRO A 390 3.99 15.07 29.98
N ASN A 391 3.56 14.85 31.23
CA ASN A 391 2.85 15.85 32.00
C ASN A 391 3.57 17.17 31.75
N SER A 392 2.87 18.16 31.20
CA SER A 392 3.26 19.55 31.44
C SER A 392 3.07 19.76 32.93
N SER A 393 4.03 19.26 33.71
CA SER A 393 4.21 19.59 35.10
C SER A 393 4.40 21.10 35.10
N THR A 394 3.33 21.76 35.50
CA THR A 394 3.39 22.97 36.29
C THR A 394 4.64 22.97 37.17
N SER A 395 5.58 23.84 36.83
CA SER A 395 6.55 24.44 37.75
C SER A 395 6.91 25.81 37.21
#